data_AF-A0A392NF31-F1
#
_entry.id   AF-A0A392NF31-F1
#
_cell.length_a   1.000
_cell.length_b   1.000
_cell.length_c   1.000
_cell.angle_alpha   90.00
_cell.angle_beta   90.00
_cell.angle_gamma   90.00
#
_symmetry.space_group_name_H-M   'P 1'
#
loop_
_entity.id
_entity.type
_entity.pdbx_description
1 polymer ?
#
loop_
_entity_poly.entity_id
_entity_poly.type
_entity_poly.pdbx_seq_one_letter_code
_entity_poly.pdbx_strand_id
1 'polypeptide(L)'
;MATAPNASCPAPMKAVSNGAFQHENPLDFALPLLIVQICVVVTFTRVIAFLCKPLRQPRVIAEIIGGILLGPSAIGRSEKFLNTIFPKRSLTVLDTLANIGLLFFLFLVGLELDMRSIQRTGKKALAIALCGITVPFLLGIGTSVVLRATISKGAEAVPFLVFMG
;
A
#
# COMPACT_ATOMS: atom_id res chain seq x y z
N MET A 1 -28.05 -0.84 -28.68
CA MET A 1 -28.79 -1.02 -27.41
C MET A 1 -27.95 -1.94 -26.53
N ALA A 2 -27.03 -1.36 -25.75
CA ALA A 2 -26.12 -2.12 -24.89
C ALA A 2 -26.71 -2.19 -23.48
N THR A 3 -27.04 -3.39 -23.02
CA THR A 3 -27.55 -3.67 -21.68
C THR A 3 -26.45 -3.42 -20.65
N ALA A 4 -26.70 -2.50 -19.71
CA ALA A 4 -25.85 -2.29 -18.54
C ALA A 4 -25.75 -3.59 -17.73
N PRO A 5 -24.56 -4.01 -17.26
CA PRO A 5 -24.47 -5.12 -16.33
C PRO A 5 -25.11 -4.68 -15.01
N ASN A 6 -25.94 -5.55 -14.42
CA ASN A 6 -26.54 -5.36 -13.11
C ASN A 6 -25.45 -5.13 -12.05
N ALA A 7 -25.09 -3.86 -11.83
CA ALA A 7 -24.21 -3.44 -10.74
C ALA A 7 -24.98 -3.54 -9.42
N SER A 8 -25.15 -4.77 -8.96
CA SER A 8 -25.64 -5.06 -7.61
C SER A 8 -24.54 -4.63 -6.65
N CYS A 9 -24.76 -3.54 -5.92
CA CYS A 9 -23.87 -3.11 -4.85
C CYS A 9 -23.67 -4.29 -3.88
N PRO A 10 -22.42 -4.71 -3.60
CA PRO A 10 -22.19 -5.74 -2.61
C PRO A 10 -22.75 -5.27 -1.27
N ALA A 11 -23.58 -6.11 -0.64
CA ALA A 11 -24.21 -5.77 0.62
C ALA A 11 -23.14 -5.35 1.66
N PRO A 12 -23.35 -4.24 2.38
CA PRO A 12 -22.41 -3.77 3.39
C PRO A 12 -22.26 -4.82 4.49
N MET A 13 -21.02 -5.05 4.90
CA MET A 13 -20.70 -5.97 6.00
C MET A 13 -21.21 -5.37 7.31
N LYS A 14 -21.81 -6.19 8.19
CA LYS A 14 -22.24 -5.72 9.51
C LYS A 14 -21.01 -5.24 10.30
N ALA A 15 -21.12 -4.06 10.92
CA ALA A 15 -19.99 -3.42 11.58
C ALA A 15 -19.56 -4.15 12.87
N VAL A 16 -20.53 -4.62 13.66
CA VAL A 16 -20.31 -5.22 14.99
C VAL A 16 -20.91 -6.62 15.04
N SER A 17 -20.16 -7.55 15.64
CA SER A 17 -20.66 -8.87 16.03
C SER A 17 -21.26 -8.79 17.43
N ASN A 18 -22.29 -9.59 17.70
CA ASN A 18 -22.87 -9.67 19.05
C ASN A 18 -22.02 -10.52 20.03
N GLY A 19 -20.94 -11.13 19.54
CA GLY A 19 -19.92 -11.80 20.36
C GLY A 19 -19.66 -13.24 19.93
N ALA A 20 -18.41 -13.70 20.08
CA ALA A 20 -17.99 -15.05 19.68
C ALA A 20 -18.72 -16.18 20.43
N PHE A 21 -19.35 -15.87 21.57
CA PHE A 21 -20.11 -16.82 22.39
C PHE A 21 -21.53 -17.12 21.85
N GLN A 22 -21.99 -16.40 20.82
CA GLN A 22 -23.31 -16.58 20.21
C GLN A 22 -23.32 -17.43 18.93
N HIS A 23 -22.31 -18.27 18.70
CA HIS A 23 -22.17 -19.12 17.49
C HIS A 23 -22.15 -18.35 16.16
N GLU A 24 -21.83 -17.05 16.18
CA GLU A 24 -21.56 -16.27 14.97
C GLU A 24 -20.07 -16.37 14.60
N ASN A 25 -19.75 -16.54 13.31
CA ASN A 25 -18.36 -16.47 12.87
C ASN A 25 -17.91 -14.99 12.90
N PRO A 26 -16.92 -14.60 13.73
CA PRO A 26 -16.51 -13.20 13.86
C PRO A 26 -15.85 -12.65 12.60
N LEU A 27 -15.45 -13.53 11.66
CA LEU A 27 -14.86 -13.17 10.36
C LEU A 27 -15.89 -12.64 9.35
N ASP A 28 -17.19 -12.79 9.61
CA ASP A 28 -18.24 -12.22 8.75
C ASP A 28 -18.52 -10.73 9.05
N PHE A 29 -17.86 -10.16 10.05
CA PHE A 29 -18.04 -8.78 10.50
C PHE A 29 -16.81 -7.92 10.22
N ALA A 30 -17.04 -6.64 9.91
CA ALA A 30 -15.98 -5.75 9.44
C ALA A 30 -14.93 -5.44 10.51
N LEU A 31 -15.36 -5.11 11.73
CA LEU A 31 -14.43 -4.69 12.79
C LEU A 31 -13.56 -5.84 13.34
N PRO A 32 -14.10 -7.02 13.71
CA PRO A 32 -13.28 -8.11 14.22
C PRO A 32 -12.29 -8.62 13.17
N LEU A 33 -12.73 -8.72 11.91
CA LEU A 33 -11.85 -9.13 10.80
C LEU A 33 -10.73 -8.11 10.58
N LEU A 34 -11.02 -6.81 10.66
CA LEU A 34 -10.02 -5.76 10.52
C LEU A 34 -8.98 -5.79 11.65
N ILE A 35 -9.39 -6.01 12.89
CA ILE A 35 -8.48 -6.16 14.02
C ILE A 35 -7.57 -7.37 13.80
N VAL A 36 -8.14 -8.51 13.38
CA VAL A 36 -7.36 -9.71 13.05
C VAL A 36 -6.37 -9.44 11.92
N GLN A 37 -6.78 -8.74 10.86
CA GLN A 37 -5.89 -8.36 9.75
C GLN A 37 -4.70 -7.52 10.24
N ILE A 38 -4.95 -6.49 11.04
CA ILE A 38 -3.88 -5.64 11.60
C ILE A 38 -2.97 -6.47 12.50
N CYS A 39 -3.52 -7.31 13.38
CA CYS A 39 -2.73 -8.18 14.25
C CYS A 39 -1.83 -9.14 13.45
N VAL A 40 -2.37 -9.76 12.39
CA VAL A 40 -1.62 -10.64 11.50
C VAL A 40 -0.51 -9.87 10.79
N VAL A 41 -0.82 -8.72 10.19
CA VAL A 41 0.17 -7.88 9.48
C VAL A 41 1.28 -7.41 10.44
N VAL A 42 0.94 -6.89 11.61
CA VAL A 42 1.92 -6.37 12.59
C VAL A 42 2.79 -7.48 13.15
N THR A 43 2.21 -8.63 13.49
CA THR A 43 2.96 -9.77 14.03
C THR A 43 3.92 -10.32 12.98
N PHE A 44 3.42 -10.52 11.75
CA PHE A 44 4.20 -11.09 10.67
C PHE A 44 5.35 -10.16 10.24
N THR A 45 5.08 -8.87 10.07
CA THR A 45 6.13 -7.88 9.74
C THR A 45 7.17 -7.75 10.85
N ARG A 46 6.78 -7.85 12.14
CA ARG A 46 7.73 -7.88 13.26
C ARG A 46 8.60 -9.15 13.26
N VAL A 47 8.04 -10.31 12.97
CA VAL A 47 8.80 -11.56 12.84
C VAL A 47 9.84 -11.42 11.72
N ILE A 48 9.45 -10.91 10.55
CA ILE A 48 10.39 -10.68 9.44
C ILE A 48 11.44 -9.65 9.83
N ALA A 49 11.07 -8.54 10.47
CA ALA A 49 12.03 -7.54 10.92
C ALA A 49 13.03 -8.12 11.93
N PHE A 50 12.60 -9.04 12.80
CA PHE A 50 13.49 -9.75 13.71
C PHE A 50 14.44 -10.69 12.97
N LEU A 51 13.94 -11.45 11.98
CA LEU A 51 14.76 -12.33 11.15
C LEU A 51 15.76 -11.56 10.26
N CYS A 52 15.40 -10.35 9.80
CA CYS A 52 16.26 -9.48 9.01
C CYS A 52 17.20 -8.62 9.86
N LYS A 53 17.03 -8.58 11.20
CA LYS A 53 17.92 -7.87 12.12
C LYS A 53 19.41 -8.23 11.95
N PRO A 54 19.82 -9.51 11.81
CA PRO A 54 21.22 -9.85 11.52
C PRO A 54 21.75 -9.27 10.19
N LEU A 55 20.87 -8.96 9.24
CA LEU A 55 21.24 -8.44 7.91
C LEU A 55 21.42 -6.91 7.90
N ARG A 56 21.29 -6.22 9.04
CA ARG A 56 21.39 -4.75 9.17
C ARG A 56 20.43 -3.98 8.24
N GLN A 57 19.30 -4.59 7.85
CA GLN A 57 18.32 -3.92 7.01
C GLN A 57 17.45 -2.95 7.83
N PRO A 58 17.15 -1.74 7.29
CA PRO A 58 16.13 -0.87 7.84
C PRO A 58 14.79 -1.58 8.01
N ARG A 59 14.08 -1.28 9.10
CA ARG A 59 12.78 -1.88 9.42
C ARG A 59 11.75 -1.77 8.29
N VAL A 60 11.77 -0.66 7.55
CA VAL A 60 10.87 -0.43 6.41
C VAL A 60 10.99 -1.50 5.32
N ILE A 61 12.20 -2.04 5.09
CA ILE A 61 12.41 -3.09 4.08
C ILE A 61 11.72 -4.40 4.51
N ALA A 62 11.81 -4.76 5.79
CA ALA A 62 11.14 -5.93 6.33
C ALA A 62 9.61 -5.83 6.25
N GLU A 63 9.06 -4.62 6.42
CA GLU A 63 7.64 -4.35 6.28
C GLU A 63 7.17 -4.52 4.82
N ILE A 64 7.95 -4.02 3.84
CA ILE A 64 7.68 -4.22 2.40
C ILE A 64 7.72 -5.71 2.04
N ILE A 65 8.77 -6.44 2.47
CA ILE A 65 8.89 -7.88 2.24
C ILE A 65 7.71 -8.63 2.88
N GLY A 66 7.33 -8.25 4.10
CA GLY A 66 6.17 -8.84 4.78
C GLY A 66 4.87 -8.63 4.04
N GLY A 67 4.65 -7.44 3.48
CA GLY A 67 3.51 -7.14 2.62
C GLY A 67 3.49 -8.00 1.35
N ILE A 68 4.63 -8.11 0.67
CA ILE A 68 4.76 -8.95 -0.54
C ILE A 68 4.48 -10.43 -0.22
N LEU A 69 4.97 -10.92 0.93
CA LEU A 69 4.77 -12.30 1.36
C LEU A 69 3.33 -12.59 1.79
N LEU A 70 2.66 -11.67 2.48
CA LEU A 70 1.24 -11.78 2.86
C LEU A 70 0.30 -11.58 1.67
N GLY A 71 0.75 -10.86 0.64
CA GLY A 71 0.02 -10.67 -0.60
C GLY A 71 -0.14 -11.96 -1.43
N PRO A 72 -0.81 -11.84 -2.59
CA PRO A 72 -1.03 -12.97 -3.51
C PRO A 72 0.27 -13.57 -4.06
N SER A 73 1.40 -12.86 -3.93
CA SER A 73 2.70 -13.26 -4.48
C SER A 73 3.36 -14.45 -3.77
N ALA A 74 3.03 -14.72 -2.49
CA ALA A 74 3.56 -15.89 -1.78
C ALA A 74 2.50 -16.66 -1.00
N ILE A 75 2.20 -16.26 0.24
CA ILE A 75 1.24 -16.97 1.12
C ILE A 75 -0.17 -16.91 0.53
N GLY A 76 -0.48 -15.84 -0.21
CA GLY A 76 -1.74 -15.69 -0.88
C GLY A 76 -1.95 -16.56 -2.13
N ARG A 77 -0.97 -17.41 -2.52
CA ARG A 77 -1.18 -18.41 -3.57
C ARG A 77 -2.24 -19.45 -3.17
N SER A 78 -2.49 -19.63 -1.87
CA SER A 78 -3.64 -20.36 -1.36
C SER A 78 -4.88 -19.46 -1.36
N GLU A 79 -5.74 -19.63 -2.35
CA GLU A 79 -7.05 -18.97 -2.47
C GLU A 79 -7.87 -19.05 -1.16
N LYS A 80 -7.76 -20.15 -0.41
CA LYS A 80 -8.46 -20.31 0.87
C LYS A 80 -7.97 -19.32 1.93
N PHE A 81 -6.65 -19.13 2.04
CA PHE A 81 -6.08 -18.21 3.02
C PHE A 81 -6.42 -16.74 2.71
N LEU A 82 -6.30 -16.33 1.44
CA LEU A 82 -6.68 -14.98 1.03
C LEU A 82 -8.17 -14.71 1.23
N ASN A 83 -9.04 -15.62 0.82
CA ASN A 83 -10.48 -15.37 0.94
C ASN A 83 -10.96 -15.39 2.41
N THR A 84 -10.28 -16.12 3.30
CA THR A 84 -10.62 -16.14 4.74
C THR A 84 -10.08 -14.92 5.50
N ILE A 85 -8.82 -14.53 5.29
CA ILE A 85 -8.18 -13.45 6.07
C ILE A 85 -8.30 -12.09 5.37
N PHE A 86 -8.26 -12.05 4.03
CA PHE A 86 -8.26 -10.83 3.22
C PHE A 86 -9.38 -10.83 2.14
N PRO A 87 -10.67 -10.97 2.51
CA PRO A 87 -11.75 -10.90 1.53
C PRO A 87 -11.81 -9.52 0.86
N LYS A 88 -12.14 -9.48 -0.44
CA LYS A 88 -12.17 -8.24 -1.25
C LYS A 88 -12.93 -7.08 -0.61
N ARG A 89 -14.01 -7.36 0.13
CA ARG A 89 -14.81 -6.33 0.82
C ARG A 89 -14.05 -5.68 1.99
N SER A 90 -13.23 -6.46 2.70
CA SER A 90 -12.41 -5.95 3.80
C SER A 90 -11.23 -5.12 3.32
N LEU A 91 -10.69 -5.43 2.13
CA LEU A 91 -9.58 -4.67 1.55
C LEU A 91 -9.95 -3.21 1.34
N THR A 92 -11.18 -2.91 0.90
CA THR A 92 -11.65 -1.53 0.77
C THR A 92 -11.65 -0.77 2.10
N VAL A 93 -12.02 -1.44 3.21
CA VAL A 93 -12.00 -0.85 4.56
C VAL A 93 -10.57 -0.68 5.06
N LEU A 94 -9.70 -1.67 4.79
CA LEU A 94 -8.29 -1.62 5.14
C LEU A 94 -7.56 -0.50 4.38
N ASP A 95 -7.83 -0.34 3.08
CA ASP A 95 -7.28 0.70 2.23
C ASP A 95 -7.70 2.10 2.70
N THR A 96 -8.97 2.28 3.07
CA THR A 96 -9.44 3.56 3.61
C THR A 96 -8.77 3.90 4.94
N LEU A 97 -8.64 2.93 5.86
CA LEU A 97 -7.88 3.14 7.10
C LEU A 97 -6.39 3.39 6.84
N ALA A 98 -5.78 2.69 5.89
CA ALA A 98 -4.37 2.87 5.54
C ALA A 98 -4.11 4.28 4.99
N ASN A 99 -5.00 4.80 4.14
CA ASN A 99 -4.91 6.17 3.64
C ASN A 99 -5.09 7.21 4.75
N ILE A 100 -6.05 6.99 5.67
CA ILE A 100 -6.24 7.86 6.83
C ILE A 100 -5.01 7.84 7.74
N GLY A 101 -4.45 6.66 8.01
CA GLY A 101 -3.24 6.48 8.80
C GLY A 101 -2.02 7.13 8.16
N LEU A 102 -1.86 7.00 6.85
CA LEU A 102 -0.82 7.67 6.08
C LEU A 102 -0.96 9.19 6.14
N LEU A 103 -2.19 9.71 6.01
CA LEU A 103 -2.47 11.14 6.12
C LEU A 103 -2.08 11.66 7.51
N PHE A 104 -2.49 10.97 8.57
CA PHE A 104 -2.11 11.35 9.94
C PHE A 104 -0.60 11.24 10.17
N PHE A 105 0.05 10.23 9.60
CA PHE A 105 1.50 10.09 9.67
C PHE A 105 2.21 11.27 8.98
N LEU A 106 1.82 11.62 7.76
CA LEU A 106 2.37 12.78 7.05
C LEU A 106 2.08 14.10 7.78
N PHE A 107 0.92 14.22 8.41
CA PHE A 107 0.59 15.37 9.25
C PHE A 107 1.50 15.47 10.48
N LEU A 108 1.74 14.35 11.18
CA LEU A 108 2.63 14.31 12.34
C LEU A 108 4.08 14.62 11.96
N VAL A 109 4.57 14.04 10.85
CA VAL A 109 5.87 14.42 10.27
C VAL A 109 5.88 15.92 9.99
N GLY A 110 4.83 16.46 9.40
CA GLY A 110 4.69 17.91 9.16
C GLY A 110 4.77 18.78 10.42
N LEU A 111 4.22 18.30 11.55
CA LEU A 111 4.31 18.98 12.85
C LEU A 111 5.68 18.87 13.51
N GLU A 112 6.42 17.78 13.25
CA GLU A 112 7.78 17.57 13.74
C GLU A 112 8.82 18.40 12.96
N LEU A 113 8.50 18.83 11.73
CA LEU A 113 9.38 19.65 10.91
C LEU A 113 9.52 21.09 11.48
N ASP A 114 10.76 21.48 11.77
CA ASP A 114 11.09 22.85 12.18
C ASP A 114 11.07 23.83 10.99
N MET A 115 10.05 24.71 10.98
CA MET A 115 9.91 25.75 9.97
C MET A 115 11.06 26.77 9.95
N ARG A 116 11.73 27.03 11.08
CA ARG A 116 12.87 27.96 11.13
C ARG A 116 14.09 27.39 10.41
N SER A 117 14.34 26.09 10.58
CA SER A 117 15.36 25.38 9.84
C SER A 117 15.07 25.41 8.34
N ILE A 118 13.82 25.15 7.94
CA ILE A 118 13.37 25.21 6.55
C ILE A 118 13.60 26.60 5.93
N GLN A 119 13.28 27.69 6.63
CA GLN A 119 13.45 29.04 6.09
C GLN A 119 14.93 29.41 5.90
N ARG A 120 15.80 29.00 6.83
CA ARG A 120 17.24 29.30 6.78
C ARG A 120 17.95 28.58 5.64
N THR A 121 17.58 27.33 5.36
CA THR A 121 18.15 26.52 4.26
C THR A 121 17.27 26.46 3.01
N GLY A 122 16.17 27.21 2.96
CA GLY A 122 15.07 27.01 2.01
C GLY A 122 15.48 26.97 0.54
N LYS A 123 16.40 27.84 0.11
CA LYS A 123 16.90 27.84 -1.28
C LYS A 123 17.67 26.56 -1.63
N LYS A 124 18.50 26.07 -0.71
CA LYS A 124 19.27 24.82 -0.91
C LYS A 124 18.37 23.59 -0.80
N ALA A 125 17.47 23.58 0.19
CA ALA A 125 16.50 22.51 0.36
C ALA A 125 15.56 22.38 -0.86
N LEU A 126 15.09 23.51 -1.40
CA LEU A 126 14.28 23.53 -2.62
C LEU A 126 15.05 23.01 -3.83
N ALA A 127 16.32 23.42 -4.00
CA ALA A 127 17.15 22.92 -5.08
C ALA A 127 17.38 21.40 -4.96
N ILE A 128 17.66 20.88 -3.76
CA ILE A 128 17.82 19.44 -3.51
C ILE A 128 16.51 18.69 -3.79
N ALA A 129 15.38 19.22 -3.35
CA ALA A 129 14.06 18.61 -3.60
C ALA A 129 13.72 18.57 -5.10
N LEU A 130 13.92 19.69 -5.81
CA LEU A 130 13.70 19.77 -7.24
C LEU A 130 14.63 18.82 -7.99
N CYS A 131 15.93 18.83 -7.70
CA CYS A 131 16.86 17.88 -8.31
C CYS A 131 16.49 16.42 -7.99
N GLY A 132 16.12 16.12 -6.74
CA GLY A 132 15.73 14.79 -6.30
C GLY A 132 14.45 14.26 -6.95
N ILE A 133 13.58 15.13 -7.44
CA ILE A 133 12.38 14.76 -8.21
C ILE A 133 12.70 14.72 -9.71
N THR A 134 13.28 15.80 -10.25
CA THR A 134 13.50 15.96 -11.69
C THR A 134 14.50 14.94 -12.23
N VAL A 135 15.56 14.59 -11.50
CA VAL A 135 16.58 13.64 -11.98
C VAL A 135 16.01 12.22 -12.19
N PRO A 136 15.41 11.55 -11.18
CA PRO A 136 14.83 10.22 -11.39
C PRO A 136 13.66 10.25 -12.39
N PHE A 137 12.87 11.31 -12.43
CA PHE A 137 11.79 11.48 -13.40
C PHE A 137 12.33 11.51 -14.85
N LEU A 138 13.37 12.30 -15.11
CA LEU A 138 14.03 12.35 -16.41
C LEU A 138 14.70 11.02 -16.79
N LEU A 139 15.33 10.33 -15.83
CA LEU A 139 15.90 9.00 -16.06
C LEU A 139 14.81 7.95 -16.34
N GLY A 140 13.66 8.04 -15.68
CA GLY A 140 12.49 7.19 -15.93
C GLY A 140 11.94 7.39 -17.34
N ILE A 141 11.77 8.65 -17.76
CA ILE A 141 11.40 9.02 -19.14
C ILE A 141 12.43 8.50 -20.16
N GLY A 142 13.71 8.72 -19.92
CA GLY A 142 14.78 8.26 -20.82
C GLY A 142 14.77 6.74 -20.98
N THR A 143 14.64 6.02 -19.87
CA THR A 143 14.54 4.55 -19.87
C THR A 143 13.26 4.08 -20.58
N SER A 144 12.14 4.76 -20.37
CA SER A 144 10.85 4.49 -21.03
C SER A 144 10.95 4.60 -22.56
N VAL A 145 11.60 5.64 -23.08
CA VAL A 145 11.82 5.82 -24.53
C VAL A 145 12.70 4.72 -25.11
N VAL A 146 13.79 4.37 -24.42
CA VAL A 146 14.69 3.28 -24.83
C VAL A 146 13.93 1.94 -24.85
N LEU A 147 13.17 1.64 -23.80
CA LEU A 147 12.40 0.39 -23.69
C LEU A 147 11.31 0.31 -24.78
N ARG A 148 10.64 1.42 -25.08
CA ARG A 148 9.64 1.49 -26.16
C ARG A 148 10.27 1.26 -27.52
N ALA A 149 11.47 1.78 -27.76
CA ALA A 149 12.20 1.57 -29.00
C ALA A 149 12.65 0.10 -29.19
N THR A 150 12.98 -0.60 -28.10
CA THR A 150 13.54 -1.97 -28.16
C THR A 150 12.48 -3.08 -28.04
N ILE A 151 11.42 -2.92 -27.23
CA ILE A 151 10.55 -4.05 -26.80
C ILE A 151 9.06 -3.86 -27.18
N SER A 152 8.52 -2.64 -27.22
CA SER A 152 7.07 -2.43 -27.43
C SER A 152 6.77 -1.33 -28.46
N LYS A 153 6.66 -1.74 -29.73
CA LYS A 153 6.24 -0.84 -30.82
C LYS A 153 4.73 -0.52 -30.82
N GLY A 154 3.94 -1.13 -29.93
CA GLY A 154 2.48 -1.03 -29.90
C GLY A 154 1.87 -0.35 -28.68
N ALA A 155 2.67 0.16 -27.73
CA ALA A 155 2.16 0.82 -26.52
C ALA A 155 1.91 2.33 -26.74
N GLU A 156 0.77 2.80 -26.22
CA GLU A 156 0.42 4.21 -26.03
C GLU A 156 1.58 4.93 -25.31
N ALA A 157 2.17 5.93 -25.98
CA ALA A 157 3.43 6.53 -25.52
C ALA A 157 3.24 7.33 -24.22
N VAL A 158 2.12 8.04 -24.10
CA VAL A 158 1.89 9.01 -23.01
C VAL A 158 1.69 8.32 -21.65
N PRO A 159 0.84 7.28 -21.50
CA PRO A 159 0.68 6.59 -20.22
C PRO A 159 1.96 5.87 -19.78
N PHE A 160 2.69 5.29 -20.73
CA PHE A 160 3.93 4.56 -20.45
C PHE A 160 5.09 5.48 -20.03
N LEU A 161 5.14 6.70 -20.57
CA LEU A 161 6.10 7.73 -20.16
C LEU A 161 5.82 8.23 -18.75
N VAL A 162 4.57 8.58 -18.45
CA VAL A 162 4.16 9.12 -17.13
C VAL A 162 4.22 8.06 -16.03
N PHE A 163 4.04 6.78 -16.37
CA PHE A 163 4.14 5.69 -15.38
C PHE A 163 5.59 5.31 -15.04
N MET A 164 6.53 5.50 -15.96
CA MET A 164 7.94 5.08 -15.80
C MET A 164 8.85 6.18 -15.24
N GLY A 165 8.50 7.46 -15.39
CA GLY A 165 9.18 8.57 -14.72
C GLY A 165 8.18 9.32 -13.89
#